data_AF-A0A0Q4RC86-F1
#
_entry.id   AF-A0A0Q4RC86-F1
#
_cell.length_a   1.000
_cell.length_b   1.000
_cell.length_c   1.000
_cell.angle_alpha   90.00
_cell.angle_beta   90.00
_cell.angle_gamma   90.00
#
_symmetry.space_group_name_H-M   'P 1'
#
loop_
_entity.id
_entity.type
_entity.pdbx_description
1 polymer ?
#
loop_
_entity_poly.entity_id
_entity_poly.type
_entity_poly.pdbx_seq_one_letter_code
_entity_poly.pdbx_strand_id
1 'polypeptide(L)'
;MPNFRVFKLVAIAIRSLTASILIALGTVHVQVARAQTSLPTLGDNSDLTTSAERRLGDRIIRELYRDPDYIDDPVVGDYVQGIWQPLVAAAKARGELSPELDERFAWEILLGRDRTVNAFALPGGYLGVHLGLIGVVTTRDELASVLAHELSHVTQRHISRLITQQSKQTPLLLGAMILGALAASKNPGATQALVVGGQALAMQNQLNFSRDMEREADRIGYGLMAPAGFAPQGFVSMFEKLQQANRLNDNGSWPYLRSHPLTSERMADMHSRTPPGAAAAGISPPVGTMEHAMVAARARVLSNPGVDTLRQWVAEPQGTGFASLPATRRAAVLYAAALGSNQLRDAQGARSAAQKLDEISRHDPAAHRLTRLLSAEIELGAGDAGAALSALPTEAGTRRPELALRSQALLRLGRPADGTGALQTWVATHPRDATVWQLLASNWQAQGQPLRAVRAEAEAHAARYDYAAAVDRFKAGQDLARRGGPQVDHIEASIIDTRLRAVELLLREQTAER
;
A
#
# COMPACT_ATOMS: atom_id res chain seq x y z
N MET A 1 36.39 4.12 -86.03
CA MET A 1 36.03 3.30 -84.85
C MET A 1 37.33 2.79 -84.24
N PRO A 2 37.83 3.38 -83.13
CA PRO A 2 37.49 2.91 -81.77
C PRO A 2 37.43 4.09 -80.75
N ASN A 3 37.40 3.80 -79.44
CA ASN A 3 37.56 4.72 -78.29
C ASN A 3 36.31 5.19 -77.50
N PHE A 4 35.34 4.29 -77.25
CA PHE A 4 34.27 4.54 -76.25
C PHE A 4 34.29 3.59 -75.03
N ARG A 5 35.26 2.68 -74.92
CA ARG A 5 35.32 1.71 -73.81
C ARG A 5 36.21 2.10 -72.62
N VAL A 6 37.11 3.08 -72.76
CA VAL A 6 38.05 3.44 -71.69
C VAL A 6 37.43 4.37 -70.63
N PHE A 7 36.49 5.23 -71.01
CA PHE A 7 35.89 6.20 -70.06
C PHE A 7 34.86 5.59 -69.07
N LYS A 8 34.25 4.43 -69.38
CA LYS A 8 33.27 3.80 -68.47
C LYS A 8 33.92 3.02 -67.31
N LEU A 9 35.15 2.52 -67.48
CA LEU A 9 35.83 1.74 -66.44
C LEU A 9 36.42 2.64 -65.33
N VAL A 10 36.88 3.85 -65.66
CA VAL A 10 37.43 4.80 -64.69
C VAL A 10 36.32 5.37 -63.78
N ALA A 11 35.11 5.60 -64.30
CA ALA A 11 33.98 6.12 -63.53
C ALA A 11 33.41 5.09 -62.51
N ILE A 12 33.51 3.79 -62.80
CA ILE A 12 33.07 2.73 -61.89
C ILE A 12 34.12 2.50 -60.78
N ALA A 13 35.42 2.58 -61.10
CA ALA A 13 36.49 2.46 -60.11
C ALA A 13 36.44 3.59 -59.06
N ILE A 14 36.16 4.83 -59.47
CA ILE A 14 36.10 5.99 -58.54
C ILE A 14 34.85 5.95 -57.63
N ARG A 15 33.71 5.42 -58.11
CA ARG A 15 32.51 5.21 -57.28
C ARG A 15 32.64 4.03 -56.30
N SER A 16 33.46 3.04 -56.63
CA SER A 16 33.73 1.88 -55.76
C SER A 16 34.70 2.22 -54.63
N LEU A 17 35.68 3.11 -54.90
CA LEU A 17 36.66 3.55 -53.91
C LEU A 17 36.06 4.55 -52.89
N THR A 18 35.10 5.37 -53.30
CA THR A 18 34.39 6.30 -52.40
C THR A 18 33.36 5.62 -51.50
N ALA A 19 32.71 4.54 -51.97
CA ALA A 19 31.82 3.73 -51.13
C ALA A 19 32.59 2.90 -50.07
N SER A 20 33.81 2.47 -50.38
CA SER A 20 34.63 1.67 -49.46
C SER A 20 35.26 2.50 -48.33
N ILE A 21 35.55 3.79 -48.57
CA ILE A 21 36.07 4.70 -47.55
C ILE A 21 34.95 5.21 -46.61
N LEU A 22 33.71 5.31 -47.07
CA LEU A 22 32.56 5.67 -46.23
C LEU A 22 32.05 4.52 -45.34
N ILE A 23 32.30 3.25 -45.71
CA ILE A 23 31.98 2.09 -44.86
C ILE A 23 33.09 1.82 -43.82
N ALA A 24 34.33 2.22 -44.10
CA ALA A 24 35.45 2.07 -43.15
C ALA A 24 35.48 3.14 -42.02
N LEU A 25 34.67 4.20 -42.11
CA LEU A 25 34.59 5.29 -41.12
C LEU A 25 33.29 5.30 -40.30
N GLY A 26 32.38 4.36 -40.53
CA GLY A 26 31.07 4.31 -39.90
C GLY A 26 30.80 2.99 -39.18
N THR A 27 31.48 2.76 -38.04
CA THR A 27 31.01 2.06 -36.82
C THR A 27 32.21 1.52 -36.03
N VAL A 28 33.01 2.41 -35.45
CA VAL A 28 33.69 2.03 -34.20
C VAL A 28 32.62 2.11 -33.12
N HIS A 29 31.90 1.00 -32.90
CA HIS A 29 31.17 0.83 -31.65
C HIS A 29 32.24 0.67 -30.57
N VAL A 30 32.56 1.79 -29.92
CA VAL A 30 33.16 1.76 -28.60
C VAL A 30 32.14 0.99 -27.75
N GLN A 31 32.42 -0.29 -27.48
CA GLN A 31 31.82 -0.98 -26.37
C GLN A 31 32.29 -0.23 -25.12
N VAL A 32 31.53 0.80 -24.74
CA VAL A 32 31.56 1.29 -23.38
C VAL A 32 31.05 0.12 -22.56
N ALA A 33 31.97 -0.67 -22.02
CA ALA A 33 31.69 -1.51 -20.90
C ALA A 33 31.11 -0.57 -19.84
N ARG A 34 29.77 -0.54 -19.73
CA ARG A 34 29.09 0.05 -18.59
C ARG A 34 29.40 -0.87 -17.42
N ALA A 35 30.58 -0.68 -16.83
CA ALA A 35 30.77 -1.03 -15.44
C ALA A 35 29.63 -0.32 -14.69
N GLN A 36 28.70 -1.09 -14.13
CA GLN A 36 27.79 -0.58 -13.11
C GLN A 36 28.65 -0.31 -11.87
N THR A 37 29.40 0.79 -11.90
CA THR A 37 29.86 1.43 -10.68
C THR A 37 28.68 2.25 -10.18
N SER A 38 27.72 1.58 -9.55
CA SER A 38 26.83 2.18 -8.57
C SER A 38 27.74 2.69 -7.44
N LEU A 39 28.21 3.93 -7.60
CA LEU A 39 28.88 4.63 -6.52
C LEU A 39 27.87 4.71 -5.36
N PRO A 40 28.21 4.19 -4.17
CA PRO A 40 27.38 4.36 -2.99
C PRO A 40 27.06 5.84 -2.82
N THR A 41 25.81 6.16 -2.54
CA THR A 41 25.45 7.53 -2.14
C THR A 41 26.30 7.89 -0.92
N LEU A 42 26.92 9.06 -0.93
CA LEU A 42 27.77 9.53 0.17
C LEU A 42 26.90 9.63 1.44
N GLY A 43 26.98 8.61 2.31
CA GLY A 43 26.15 8.46 3.51
C GLY A 43 25.51 7.07 3.70
N ASP A 44 25.49 6.22 2.66
CA ASP A 44 24.96 4.86 2.76
C ASP A 44 25.99 3.90 3.36
N ASN A 45 25.89 3.71 4.67
CA ASN A 45 26.74 2.78 5.42
C ASN A 45 26.20 1.34 5.42
N SER A 46 25.29 1.00 4.50
CA SER A 46 24.71 -0.35 4.42
C SER A 46 25.38 -1.22 3.36
N ASP A 47 25.68 -2.47 3.73
CA ASP A 47 26.31 -3.45 2.83
C ASP A 47 25.26 -4.15 1.93
N LEU A 48 23.97 -3.90 2.15
CA LEU A 48 22.85 -4.46 1.40
C LEU A 48 22.50 -3.56 0.20
N THR A 49 22.45 -4.11 -1.00
CA THR A 49 22.01 -3.36 -2.19
C THR A 49 20.50 -3.07 -2.15
N THR A 50 20.06 -2.00 -2.79
CA THR A 50 18.62 -1.63 -2.90
C THR A 50 17.78 -2.77 -3.47
N SER A 51 18.28 -3.47 -4.50
CA SER A 51 17.63 -4.66 -5.06
C SER A 51 17.55 -5.83 -4.08
N ALA A 52 18.60 -6.07 -3.26
CA ALA A 52 18.57 -7.11 -2.25
C ALA A 52 17.61 -6.78 -1.11
N GLU A 53 17.54 -5.51 -0.72
CA GLU A 53 16.58 -5.00 0.26
C GLU A 53 15.13 -5.13 -0.26
N ARG A 54 14.90 -4.78 -1.53
CA ARG A 54 13.60 -4.99 -2.19
C ARG A 54 13.17 -6.45 -2.15
N ARG A 55 14.05 -7.38 -2.53
CA ARG A 55 13.77 -8.83 -2.48
C ARG A 55 13.43 -9.31 -1.08
N LEU A 56 14.16 -8.83 -0.06
CA LEU A 56 13.85 -9.14 1.33
C LEU A 56 12.43 -8.68 1.70
N GLY A 57 12.07 -7.45 1.31
CA GLY A 57 10.72 -6.91 1.47
C GLY A 57 9.65 -7.77 0.78
N ASP A 58 9.87 -8.15 -0.47
CA ASP A 58 8.93 -8.95 -1.27
C ASP A 58 8.66 -10.34 -0.63
N ARG A 59 9.64 -10.92 0.06
CA ARG A 59 9.43 -12.17 0.81
C ARG A 59 8.55 -11.96 2.04
N ILE A 60 8.78 -10.89 2.79
CA ILE A 60 8.00 -10.55 3.99
C ILE A 60 6.55 -10.22 3.58
N ILE A 61 6.38 -9.38 2.56
CA ILE A 61 5.06 -8.88 2.16
C ILE A 61 4.13 -9.99 1.68
N ARG A 62 4.68 -11.00 0.98
CA ARG A 62 3.92 -12.17 0.55
C ARG A 62 3.30 -12.91 1.72
N GLU A 63 4.03 -13.07 2.82
CA GLU A 63 3.49 -13.74 4.00
C GLU A 63 2.46 -12.86 4.71
N LEU A 64 2.68 -11.54 4.76
CA LEU A 64 1.69 -10.61 5.31
C LEU A 64 0.38 -10.61 4.52
N TYR A 65 0.41 -10.73 3.18
CA TYR A 65 -0.81 -10.88 2.38
C TYR A 65 -1.58 -12.18 2.68
N ARG A 66 -0.95 -13.18 3.30
CA ARG A 66 -1.59 -14.44 3.73
C ARG A 66 -2.02 -14.41 5.20
N ASP A 67 -1.63 -13.38 5.94
CA ASP A 67 -1.99 -13.22 7.34
C ASP A 67 -3.52 -12.99 7.46
N PRO A 68 -4.23 -13.72 8.33
CA PRO A 68 -5.65 -13.47 8.60
C PRO A 68 -5.98 -12.03 9.01
N ASP A 69 -5.03 -11.32 9.62
CA ASP A 69 -5.20 -9.94 10.04
C ASP A 69 -5.02 -8.95 8.89
N TYR A 70 -4.50 -9.34 7.72
CA TYR A 70 -4.48 -8.47 6.55
C TYR A 70 -5.91 -8.07 6.13
N ILE A 71 -6.10 -6.76 5.94
CA ILE A 71 -7.37 -6.19 5.49
C ILE A 71 -7.16 -5.24 4.32
N ASP A 72 -7.97 -5.43 3.27
CA ASP A 72 -8.06 -4.52 2.15
C ASP A 72 -9.38 -3.74 2.21
N ASP A 73 -9.50 -2.88 3.22
CA ASP A 73 -10.67 -2.02 3.37
C ASP A 73 -10.53 -0.81 2.44
N PRO A 74 -11.42 -0.62 1.45
CA PRO A 74 -11.23 0.44 0.47
C PRO A 74 -11.34 1.84 1.09
N VAL A 75 -12.19 2.03 2.10
CA VAL A 75 -12.41 3.35 2.74
C VAL A 75 -11.18 3.76 3.57
N VAL A 76 -10.70 2.88 4.44
CA VAL A 76 -9.49 3.14 5.22
C VAL A 76 -8.27 3.25 4.30
N GLY A 77 -8.17 2.40 3.29
CA GLY A 77 -7.09 2.44 2.29
C GLY A 77 -7.05 3.76 1.51
N ASP A 78 -8.18 4.25 1.00
CA ASP A 78 -8.30 5.54 0.32
C ASP A 78 -7.88 6.71 1.24
N TYR A 79 -8.31 6.67 2.50
CA TYR A 79 -7.96 7.69 3.49
C TYR A 79 -6.45 7.72 3.80
N VAL A 80 -5.87 6.56 4.08
CA VAL A 80 -4.44 6.42 4.39
C VAL A 80 -3.60 6.79 3.17
N GLN A 81 -3.98 6.37 1.96
CA GLN A 81 -3.29 6.77 0.74
C GLN A 81 -3.36 8.27 0.47
N GLY A 82 -4.48 8.92 0.81
CA GLY A 82 -4.60 10.36 0.78
C GLY A 82 -3.62 11.10 1.71
N ILE A 83 -3.08 10.43 2.73
CA ILE A 83 -2.02 10.97 3.60
C ILE A 83 -0.63 10.60 3.06
N TRP A 84 -0.47 9.34 2.66
CA TRP A 84 0.80 8.78 2.22
C TRP A 84 1.35 9.45 0.96
N GLN A 85 0.52 9.64 -0.08
CA GLN A 85 0.99 10.16 -1.37
C GLN A 85 1.58 11.58 -1.25
N PRO A 86 0.95 12.55 -0.54
CA PRO A 86 1.57 13.84 -0.28
C PRO A 86 2.90 13.75 0.49
N LEU A 87 3.04 12.83 1.46
CA LEU A 87 4.29 12.64 2.20
C LEU A 87 5.41 12.10 1.30
N VAL A 88 5.11 11.10 0.47
CA VAL A 88 6.06 10.56 -0.52
C VAL A 88 6.45 11.64 -1.52
N ALA A 89 5.50 12.43 -2.02
CA ALA A 89 5.78 13.55 -2.92
C ALA A 89 6.68 14.61 -2.26
N ALA A 90 6.43 14.94 -0.99
CA ALA A 90 7.28 15.84 -0.21
C ALA A 90 8.71 15.29 -0.02
N ALA A 91 8.85 13.99 0.26
CA ALA A 91 10.15 13.33 0.37
C ALA A 91 10.93 13.37 -0.95
N LYS A 92 10.26 13.16 -2.09
CA LYS A 92 10.88 13.33 -3.42
C LYS A 92 11.33 14.76 -3.66
N ALA A 93 10.44 15.73 -3.41
CA ALA A 93 10.72 17.15 -3.64
C ALA A 93 11.88 17.68 -2.77
N ARG A 94 12.05 17.14 -1.57
CA ARG A 94 13.15 17.48 -0.65
C ARG A 94 14.44 16.70 -0.88
N GLY A 95 14.42 15.69 -1.74
CA GLY A 95 15.57 14.83 -2.03
C GLY A 95 15.84 13.75 -0.98
N GLU A 96 14.94 13.55 -0.01
CA GLU A 96 15.02 12.44 0.96
C GLU A 96 14.78 11.09 0.25
N LEU A 97 13.93 11.10 -0.78
CA LEU A 97 13.68 9.96 -1.64
C LEU A 97 14.54 10.07 -2.93
N SER A 98 15.66 9.36 -2.96
CA SER A 98 16.55 9.33 -4.13
C SER A 98 15.89 8.65 -5.35
N PRO A 99 16.31 8.98 -6.59
CA PRO A 99 15.77 8.34 -7.79
C PRO A 99 15.94 6.82 -7.81
N GLU A 100 17.04 6.31 -7.26
CA GLU A 100 17.29 4.87 -7.17
C GLU A 100 16.28 4.20 -6.23
N LEU A 101 16.04 4.77 -5.05
CA LEU A 101 15.06 4.25 -4.10
C LEU A 101 13.64 4.35 -4.68
N ASP A 102 13.32 5.45 -5.36
CA ASP A 102 12.01 5.64 -6.01
C ASP A 102 11.72 4.55 -7.04
N GLU A 103 12.71 4.19 -7.86
CA GLU A 103 12.57 3.15 -8.88
C GLU A 103 12.54 1.73 -8.29
N ARG A 104 13.34 1.45 -7.26
CA ARG A 104 13.58 0.08 -6.76
C ARG A 104 12.58 -0.35 -5.70
N PHE A 105 12.13 0.56 -4.84
CA PHE A 105 11.26 0.23 -3.70
C PHE A 105 9.77 0.23 -4.09
N ALA A 106 8.93 -0.37 -3.26
CA ALA A 106 7.52 -0.58 -3.55
C ALA A 106 6.65 0.64 -3.24
N TRP A 107 6.95 1.34 -2.14
CA TRP A 107 6.17 2.45 -1.59
C TRP A 107 4.70 2.08 -1.31
N GLU A 108 4.49 0.84 -0.85
CA GLU A 108 3.18 0.24 -0.58
C GLU A 108 2.87 0.21 0.93
N ILE A 109 1.64 0.58 1.30
CA ILE A 109 1.12 0.45 2.67
C ILE A 109 0.16 -0.73 2.76
N LEU A 110 0.33 -1.57 3.78
CA LEU A 110 -0.61 -2.61 4.17
C LEU A 110 -1.33 -2.22 5.45
N LEU A 111 -2.59 -2.63 5.52
CA LEU A 111 -3.44 -2.45 6.69
C LEU A 111 -3.63 -3.79 7.39
N GLY A 112 -3.47 -3.79 8.72
CA GLY A 112 -3.73 -4.94 9.58
C GLY A 112 -4.90 -4.68 10.53
N ARG A 113 -5.79 -5.66 10.71
CA ARG A 113 -6.94 -5.60 11.63
C ARG A 113 -6.56 -5.51 13.10
N ASP A 114 -5.29 -5.66 13.44
CA ASP A 114 -4.83 -5.60 14.82
C ASP A 114 -5.28 -4.30 15.51
N ARG A 115 -5.82 -4.45 16.70
CA ARG A 115 -6.31 -3.39 17.60
C ARG A 115 -5.18 -2.70 18.36
N THR A 116 -3.97 -3.23 18.31
CA THR A 116 -2.80 -2.59 18.93
C THR A 116 -2.41 -1.32 18.17
N VAL A 117 -1.86 -0.35 18.89
CA VAL A 117 -1.32 0.87 18.29
C VAL A 117 0.06 0.56 17.74
N ASN A 118 0.14 0.42 16.41
CA ASN A 118 1.38 0.14 15.71
C ASN A 118 1.38 0.67 14.28
N ALA A 119 2.57 1.03 13.83
CA ALA A 119 2.96 1.18 12.43
C ALA A 119 4.43 0.76 12.31
N PHE A 120 4.84 0.35 11.12
CA PHE A 120 6.20 -0.12 10.92
C PHE A 120 6.64 -0.03 9.46
N ALA A 121 7.91 0.34 9.26
CA ALA A 121 8.61 0.15 8.01
C ALA A 121 9.13 -1.29 7.84
N LEU A 122 9.16 -1.75 6.59
CA LEU A 122 9.79 -2.99 6.17
C LEU A 122 10.82 -2.70 5.07
N PRO A 123 11.82 -3.58 4.89
CA PRO A 123 12.76 -3.51 3.77
C PRO A 123 12.04 -3.36 2.43
N GLY A 124 12.62 -2.60 1.50
CA GLY A 124 12.08 -2.49 0.14
C GLY A 124 10.93 -1.52 -0.01
N GLY A 125 10.67 -0.68 0.99
CA GLY A 125 9.63 0.36 0.95
C GLY A 125 8.21 -0.16 1.11
N TYR A 126 8.04 -1.20 1.92
CA TYR A 126 6.73 -1.60 2.41
C TYR A 126 6.51 -1.00 3.80
N LEU A 127 5.27 -0.69 4.12
CA LEU A 127 4.87 -0.18 5.42
C LEU A 127 3.62 -0.93 5.90
N GLY A 128 3.53 -1.17 7.20
CA GLY A 128 2.35 -1.72 7.84
C GLY A 128 1.73 -0.70 8.78
N VAL A 129 0.40 -0.63 8.81
CA VAL A 129 -0.36 0.20 9.73
C VAL A 129 -1.45 -0.64 10.36
N HIS A 130 -1.48 -0.67 11.69
CA HIS A 130 -2.55 -1.34 12.43
C HIS A 130 -3.78 -0.44 12.51
N LEU A 131 -4.97 -1.02 12.36
CA LEU A 131 -6.23 -0.30 12.54
C LEU A 131 -6.37 0.29 13.95
N GLY A 132 -5.75 -0.32 14.96
CA GLY A 132 -5.64 0.24 16.30
C GLY A 132 -4.99 1.63 16.35
N LEU A 133 -3.94 1.88 15.57
CA LEU A 133 -3.33 3.20 15.46
C LEU A 133 -4.33 4.22 14.89
N ILE A 134 -4.96 3.89 13.76
CA ILE A 134 -5.95 4.76 13.08
C ILE A 134 -7.14 5.04 14.00
N GLY A 135 -7.53 4.08 14.84
CA GLY A 135 -8.63 4.22 15.80
C GLY A 135 -8.34 5.11 17.01
N VAL A 136 -7.06 5.41 17.31
CA VAL A 136 -6.64 6.15 18.52
C VAL A 136 -6.16 7.57 18.20
N VAL A 137 -5.59 7.79 17.03
CA VAL A 137 -5.27 9.14 16.56
C VAL A 137 -6.55 9.98 16.46
N THR A 138 -6.42 11.26 16.78
CA THR A 138 -7.53 12.23 16.82
C THR A 138 -7.54 13.14 15.60
N THR A 139 -6.43 13.23 14.87
CA THR A 139 -6.31 14.08 13.69
C THR A 139 -5.59 13.36 12.55
N ARG A 140 -5.81 13.88 11.33
CA ARG A 140 -5.07 13.47 10.14
C ARG A 140 -3.57 13.76 10.29
N ASP A 141 -3.21 14.84 10.98
CA ASP A 141 -1.83 15.27 11.21
C ASP A 141 -1.07 14.34 12.15
N GLU A 142 -1.74 13.77 13.14
CA GLU A 142 -1.14 12.75 14.01
C GLU A 142 -0.83 11.47 13.22
N LEU A 143 -1.78 11.00 12.40
CA LEU A 143 -1.52 9.85 11.54
C LEU A 143 -0.40 10.15 10.53
N ALA A 144 -0.43 11.33 9.93
CA ALA A 144 0.62 11.79 9.01
C ALA A 144 1.99 11.85 9.69
N SER A 145 2.07 12.24 10.97
CA SER A 145 3.33 12.25 11.71
C SER A 145 3.94 10.86 11.84
N VAL A 146 3.14 9.85 12.16
CA VAL A 146 3.60 8.45 12.24
C VAL A 146 4.01 7.95 10.86
N LEU A 147 3.21 8.20 9.82
CA LEU A 147 3.57 7.78 8.46
C LEU A 147 4.83 8.48 7.93
N ALA A 148 5.04 9.76 8.28
CA ALA A 148 6.25 10.51 7.92
C ALA A 148 7.48 9.96 8.65
N HIS A 149 7.32 9.55 9.92
CA HIS A 149 8.35 8.87 10.70
C HIS A 149 8.74 7.53 10.06
N GLU A 150 7.77 6.67 9.74
CA GLU A 150 8.03 5.39 9.08
C GLU A 150 8.61 5.57 7.68
N LEU A 151 8.14 6.55 6.90
CA LEU A 151 8.73 6.92 5.61
C LEU A 151 10.21 7.26 5.78
N SER A 152 10.56 8.01 6.82
CA SER A 152 11.94 8.38 7.10
C SER A 152 12.81 7.16 7.46
N HIS A 153 12.25 6.14 8.13
CA HIS A 153 12.99 4.88 8.33
C HIS A 153 13.35 4.18 7.01
N VAL A 154 12.44 4.23 6.04
CA VAL A 154 12.66 3.63 4.72
C VAL A 154 13.64 4.46 3.89
N THR A 155 13.43 5.77 3.76
CA THR A 155 14.29 6.64 2.94
C THR A 155 15.73 6.65 3.45
N GLN A 156 15.89 6.64 4.78
CA GLN A 156 17.21 6.59 5.41
C GLN A 156 17.77 5.16 5.53
N ARG A 157 17.09 4.16 4.96
CA ARG A 157 17.50 2.74 4.96
C ARG A 157 17.90 2.24 6.35
N HIS A 158 17.19 2.65 7.40
CA HIS A 158 17.53 2.32 8.80
C HIS A 158 17.61 0.80 9.03
N ILE A 159 16.71 0.03 8.44
CA ILE A 159 16.69 -1.44 8.55
C ILE A 159 17.93 -2.04 7.88
N SER A 160 18.29 -1.57 6.68
CA SER A 160 19.51 -2.00 5.97
C SER A 160 20.79 -1.71 6.78
N ARG A 161 20.88 -0.50 7.36
CA ARG A 161 21.98 -0.10 8.25
C ARG A 161 22.04 -0.98 9.50
N LEU A 162 20.90 -1.32 10.10
CA LEU A 162 20.84 -2.19 11.28
C LEU A 162 21.30 -3.62 10.96
N ILE A 163 20.82 -4.21 9.86
CA ILE A 163 21.26 -5.54 9.39
C ILE A 163 22.78 -5.56 9.18
N THR A 164 23.32 -4.50 8.58
CA THR A 164 24.76 -4.34 8.34
C THR A 164 25.55 -4.22 9.65
N GLN A 165 25.04 -3.50 10.65
CA GLN A 165 25.71 -3.38 11.95
C GLN A 165 25.68 -4.70 12.72
N GLN A 166 24.55 -5.41 12.70
CA GLN A 166 24.39 -6.71 13.36
C GLN A 166 25.28 -7.78 12.72
N SER A 167 25.39 -7.82 11.39
CA SER A 167 26.28 -8.75 10.69
C SER A 167 27.75 -8.55 11.07
N LYS A 168 28.16 -7.30 11.32
CA LYS A 168 29.52 -6.94 11.76
C LYS A 168 29.78 -7.32 13.23
N GLN A 169 28.78 -7.22 14.09
CA GLN A 169 28.92 -7.50 15.53
C GLN A 169 28.77 -8.99 15.89
N THR A 170 27.91 -9.72 15.17
CA THR A 170 27.65 -11.15 15.44
C THR A 170 27.62 -11.98 14.15
N PRO A 171 28.73 -12.05 13.40
CA PRO A 171 28.76 -12.69 12.07
C PRO A 171 28.33 -14.16 12.10
N LEU A 172 28.56 -14.86 13.22
CA LEU A 172 28.17 -16.26 13.41
C LEU A 172 26.64 -16.46 13.52
N LEU A 173 25.93 -15.53 14.17
CA LEU A 173 24.49 -15.68 14.47
C LEU A 173 23.64 -15.29 13.25
N LEU A 174 24.01 -14.22 12.55
CA LEU A 174 23.38 -13.84 11.29
C LEU A 174 23.73 -14.84 10.18
N GLY A 175 24.98 -15.33 10.17
CA GLY A 175 25.40 -16.45 9.32
C GLY A 175 24.56 -17.69 9.59
N ALA A 176 24.29 -18.05 10.85
CA ALA A 176 23.42 -19.17 11.20
C ALA A 176 21.93 -18.95 10.89
N MET A 177 21.42 -17.71 10.94
CA MET A 177 20.05 -17.39 10.49
C MET A 177 19.91 -17.45 8.97
N ILE A 178 20.87 -16.90 8.24
CA ILE A 178 20.92 -16.97 6.77
C ILE A 178 21.13 -18.42 6.33
N LEU A 179 22.08 -19.15 6.93
CA LEU A 179 22.30 -20.58 6.68
C LEU A 179 21.13 -21.45 7.14
N GLY A 180 20.42 -21.07 8.20
CA GLY A 180 19.21 -21.73 8.68
C GLY A 180 18.04 -21.56 7.72
N ALA A 181 17.88 -20.35 7.15
CA ALA A 181 16.94 -20.07 6.07
C ALA A 181 17.29 -20.88 4.80
N LEU A 182 18.58 -20.99 4.46
CA LEU A 182 19.10 -21.78 3.32
C LEU A 182 19.12 -23.30 3.56
N ALA A 183 19.11 -23.77 4.80
CA ALA A 183 19.06 -25.19 5.14
C ALA A 183 17.61 -25.70 5.19
N ALA A 184 16.66 -24.83 5.58
CA ALA A 184 15.24 -25.13 5.56
C ALA A 184 14.68 -25.36 4.15
N SER A 185 15.32 -24.83 3.10
CA SER A 185 14.94 -25.09 1.70
C SER A 185 15.31 -26.47 1.17
N LYS A 186 16.05 -27.27 1.96
CA LYS A 186 16.42 -28.65 1.59
C LYS A 186 15.53 -29.74 2.18
N ASN A 187 14.54 -29.42 3.02
CA ASN A 187 13.60 -30.42 3.58
C ASN A 187 12.18 -29.83 3.77
N PRO A 188 11.23 -30.09 2.83
CA PRO A 188 9.95 -29.38 2.74
C PRO A 188 8.79 -29.96 3.60
N GLY A 189 9.08 -30.54 4.76
CA GLY A 189 8.07 -31.25 5.57
C GLY A 189 7.36 -30.39 6.62
N ALA A 190 6.13 -29.95 6.33
CA ALA A 190 5.03 -29.54 7.24
C ALA A 190 5.29 -28.49 8.35
N THR A 191 6.51 -28.00 8.53
CA THR A 191 6.90 -27.08 9.62
C THR A 191 7.07 -25.63 9.12
N GLN A 192 6.91 -25.39 7.81
CA GLN A 192 7.35 -24.14 7.16
C GLN A 192 6.39 -22.96 7.34
N ALA A 193 5.07 -23.19 7.46
CA ALA A 193 4.09 -22.09 7.54
C ALA A 193 4.12 -21.37 8.89
N LEU A 194 4.35 -22.11 9.99
CA LEU A 194 4.44 -21.55 11.35
C LEU A 194 5.80 -20.89 11.63
N VAL A 195 6.88 -21.34 10.97
CA VAL A 195 8.23 -20.83 11.22
C VAL A 195 8.51 -19.53 10.48
N VAL A 196 7.96 -19.31 9.28
CA VAL A 196 8.33 -18.16 8.44
C VAL A 196 7.43 -16.93 8.65
N GLY A 197 6.11 -17.10 8.85
CA GLY A 197 5.22 -15.97 9.21
C GLY A 197 5.57 -15.38 10.58
N GLY A 198 5.93 -16.24 11.54
CA GLY A 198 6.43 -15.83 12.85
C GLY A 198 7.77 -15.09 12.80
N GLN A 199 8.61 -15.31 11.77
CA GLN A 199 9.90 -14.63 11.63
C GLN A 199 9.75 -13.15 11.27
N ALA A 200 8.77 -12.76 10.45
CA ALA A 200 8.55 -11.34 10.11
C ALA A 200 8.10 -10.53 11.33
N LEU A 201 7.12 -11.05 12.07
CA LEU A 201 6.65 -10.45 13.32
C LEU A 201 7.72 -10.52 14.43
N ALA A 202 8.51 -11.58 14.49
CA ALA A 202 9.64 -11.68 15.42
C ALA A 202 10.76 -10.68 15.06
N MET A 203 11.08 -10.52 13.77
CA MET A 203 12.04 -9.51 13.31
C MET A 203 11.56 -8.12 13.67
N GLN A 204 10.30 -7.77 13.37
CA GLN A 204 9.74 -6.47 13.74
C GLN A 204 9.79 -6.22 15.25
N ASN A 205 9.38 -7.19 16.08
CA ASN A 205 9.44 -7.08 17.53
C ASN A 205 10.90 -7.04 18.07
N GLN A 206 11.90 -7.38 17.25
CA GLN A 206 13.32 -7.30 17.56
C GLN A 206 14.00 -6.05 16.95
N LEU A 207 13.35 -5.34 16.02
CA LEU A 207 13.83 -4.07 15.48
C LEU A 207 13.67 -3.00 16.56
N ASN A 208 14.69 -2.89 17.41
CA ASN A 208 14.87 -1.75 18.30
C ASN A 208 15.83 -0.77 17.62
N PHE A 209 15.27 0.26 16.98
CA PHE A 209 16.09 1.28 16.32
C PHE A 209 16.95 2.01 17.34
N SER A 210 18.17 2.39 16.93
CA SER A 210 19.03 3.16 17.81
C SER A 210 18.43 4.54 18.07
N ARG A 211 18.76 5.15 19.21
CA ARG A 211 18.30 6.52 19.55
C ARG A 211 18.66 7.54 18.46
N ASP A 212 19.79 7.33 17.80
CA ASP A 212 20.26 8.20 16.72
C ASP A 212 19.38 8.08 15.48
N MET A 213 19.00 6.84 15.11
CA MET A 213 18.08 6.57 14.00
C MET A 213 16.68 7.14 14.27
N GLU A 214 16.19 7.00 15.51
CA GLU A 214 14.90 7.57 15.90
C GLU A 214 14.90 9.11 15.80
N ARG A 215 15.96 9.79 16.26
CA ARG A 215 16.08 11.25 16.11
C ARG A 215 16.23 11.66 14.64
N GLU A 216 16.92 10.87 13.83
CA GLU A 216 17.03 11.11 12.38
C GLU A 216 15.65 11.03 11.72
N ALA A 217 14.89 9.96 12.01
CA ALA A 217 13.53 9.75 11.50
C ALA A 217 12.56 10.85 11.95
N ASP A 218 12.58 11.25 13.23
CA ASP A 218 11.74 12.33 13.75
C ASP A 218 11.97 13.63 12.98
N ARG A 219 13.24 14.00 12.75
CA ARG A 219 13.61 15.28 12.14
C ARG A 219 13.25 15.35 10.67
N ILE A 220 13.53 14.28 9.93
CA ILE A 220 13.18 14.18 8.51
C ILE A 220 11.66 14.16 8.39
N GLY A 221 10.98 13.29 9.13
CA GLY A 221 9.53 13.15 9.13
C GLY A 221 8.83 14.48 9.47
N TYR A 222 9.27 15.17 10.52
CA TYR A 222 8.76 16.51 10.87
C TYR A 222 8.93 17.51 9.70
N GLY A 223 10.08 17.46 9.02
CA GLY A 223 10.37 18.30 7.85
C GLY A 223 9.52 17.99 6.61
N LEU A 224 8.91 16.80 6.53
CA LEU A 224 8.00 16.40 5.45
C LEU A 224 6.57 16.92 5.65
N MET A 225 6.14 17.13 6.91
CA MET A 225 4.75 17.44 7.25
C MET A 225 4.21 18.68 6.53
N ALA A 226 4.85 19.84 6.72
CA ALA A 226 4.36 21.09 6.14
C ALA A 226 4.35 21.09 4.60
N PRO A 227 5.41 20.64 3.89
CA PRO A 227 5.38 20.51 2.43
C PRO A 227 4.32 19.51 1.92
N ALA A 228 3.98 18.48 2.71
CA ALA A 228 2.92 17.53 2.40
C ALA A 228 1.50 18.07 2.73
N GLY A 229 1.40 19.28 3.29
CA GLY A 229 0.12 19.90 3.66
C GLY A 229 -0.42 19.48 5.04
N PHE A 230 0.42 18.89 5.90
CA PHE A 230 0.07 18.51 7.27
C PHE A 230 0.70 19.43 8.30
N ALA A 231 0.01 19.61 9.43
CA ALA A 231 0.49 20.41 10.55
C ALA A 231 1.64 19.66 11.27
N PRO A 232 2.87 20.20 11.33
CA PRO A 232 3.98 19.54 12.03
C PRO A 232 3.71 19.30 13.52
N GLN A 233 2.77 20.03 14.12
CA GLN A 233 2.28 19.84 15.49
C GLN A 233 1.71 18.42 15.73
N GLY A 234 1.34 17.69 14.67
CA GLY A 234 0.96 16.28 14.77
C GLY A 234 2.02 15.40 15.44
N PHE A 235 3.33 15.68 15.24
CA PHE A 235 4.40 14.99 15.95
C PHE A 235 4.34 15.22 17.46
N VAL A 236 4.11 16.48 17.87
CA VAL A 236 4.05 16.87 19.27
C VAL A 236 2.86 16.19 19.95
N SER A 237 1.67 16.29 19.36
CA SER A 237 0.47 15.71 19.97
C SER A 237 0.50 14.17 19.96
N MET A 238 1.09 13.55 18.93
CA MET A 238 1.31 12.10 18.92
C MET A 238 2.30 11.67 20.01
N PHE A 239 3.39 12.40 20.23
CA PHE A 239 4.35 12.10 21.28
C PHE A 239 3.75 12.27 22.68
N GLU A 240 2.90 13.26 22.89
CA GLU A 240 2.15 13.43 24.14
C GLU A 240 1.22 12.24 24.40
N LYS A 241 0.51 11.72 23.38
CA LYS A 241 -0.31 10.49 23.51
C LYS A 241 0.54 9.28 23.87
N LEU A 242 1.68 9.10 23.19
CA LEU A 242 2.63 8.02 23.47
C LEU A 242 3.19 8.12 24.89
N GLN A 243 3.52 9.34 25.35
CA GLN A 243 3.98 9.59 26.72
C GLN A 243 2.88 9.26 27.74
N GLN A 244 1.64 9.64 27.47
CA GLN A 244 0.49 9.31 28.33
C GLN A 244 0.29 7.80 28.41
N ALA A 245 0.35 7.09 27.28
CA ALA A 245 0.23 5.63 27.24
C ALA A 245 1.35 4.95 28.05
N ASN A 246 2.60 5.43 27.91
CA ASN A 246 3.75 4.88 28.64
C ASN A 246 3.62 5.04 30.17
N ARG A 247 2.98 6.13 30.64
CA ARG A 247 2.73 6.36 32.08
C ARG A 247 1.68 5.43 32.67
N LEU A 248 0.72 4.95 31.88
CA LEU A 248 -0.43 4.18 32.36
C LEU A 248 -0.14 2.67 32.54
N ASN A 249 1.13 2.27 32.52
CA ASN A 249 1.61 0.89 32.49
C ASN A 249 1.15 0.17 31.19
N ASP A 250 2.09 -0.07 30.27
CA ASP A 250 1.79 -0.70 28.97
C ASP A 250 1.18 -2.10 29.20
N ASN A 251 -0.12 -2.22 28.94
CA ASN A 251 -0.86 -3.48 28.98
C ASN A 251 -0.65 -4.31 27.69
N GLY A 252 0.34 -3.96 26.86
CA GLY A 252 0.65 -4.56 25.58
C GLY A 252 -0.12 -3.95 24.40
N SER A 253 -0.94 -2.93 24.62
CA SER A 253 -1.72 -2.28 23.54
C SER A 253 -0.89 -1.30 22.70
N TRP A 254 0.33 -0.94 23.13
CA TRP A 254 1.21 0.01 22.43
C TRP A 254 2.55 -0.61 22.03
N PRO A 255 2.57 -1.67 21.20
CA PRO A 255 3.80 -2.27 20.71
C PRO A 255 4.72 -1.25 20.00
N TYR A 256 4.17 -0.18 19.43
CA TYR A 256 4.92 0.93 18.84
C TYR A 256 6.00 1.50 19.77
N LEU A 257 5.73 1.61 21.08
CA LEU A 257 6.70 2.12 22.06
C LEU A 257 7.90 1.20 22.29
N ARG A 258 7.79 -0.08 21.92
CA ARG A 258 8.88 -1.07 22.05
C ARG A 258 9.84 -1.00 20.86
N SER A 259 9.33 -0.82 19.65
CA SER A 259 10.16 -0.65 18.45
C SER A 259 10.67 0.79 18.28
N HIS A 260 9.91 1.79 18.78
CA HIS A 260 10.24 3.22 18.75
C HIS A 260 10.22 3.82 20.16
N PRO A 261 11.26 3.59 20.99
CA PRO A 261 11.29 4.10 22.35
C PRO A 261 11.23 5.63 22.40
N LEU A 262 10.19 6.16 23.05
CA LEU A 262 10.03 7.60 23.26
C LEU A 262 10.92 8.07 24.42
N THR A 263 11.82 9.03 24.16
CA THR A 263 12.70 9.63 25.17
C THR A 263 12.33 11.09 25.44
N SER A 264 12.71 11.61 26.60
CA SER A 264 12.57 13.04 26.93
C SER A 264 13.31 13.95 25.95
N GLU A 265 14.45 13.51 25.44
CA GLU A 265 15.24 14.21 24.42
C GLU A 265 14.45 14.37 23.11
N ARG A 266 13.84 13.29 22.60
CA ARG A 266 13.03 13.32 21.37
C ARG A 266 11.83 14.26 21.52
N MET A 267 11.12 14.18 22.64
CA MET A 267 10.02 15.10 22.94
C MET A 267 10.48 16.56 23.00
N ALA A 268 11.58 16.83 23.70
CA ALA A 268 12.14 18.18 23.78
C ALA A 268 12.56 18.70 22.40
N ASP A 269 13.16 17.87 21.54
CA ASP A 269 13.51 18.24 20.16
C ASP A 269 12.26 18.61 19.36
N MET A 270 11.19 17.81 19.40
CA MET A 270 9.94 18.11 18.69
C MET A 270 9.24 19.37 19.22
N HIS A 271 9.19 19.56 20.54
CA HIS A 271 8.66 20.81 21.12
C HIS A 271 9.48 22.03 20.70
N SER A 272 10.82 21.93 20.68
CA SER A 272 11.70 23.04 20.30
C SER A 272 11.54 23.47 18.83
N ARG A 273 11.07 22.56 17.98
CA ARG A 273 10.79 22.82 16.55
C ARG A 273 9.45 23.51 16.32
N THR A 274 8.63 23.64 17.35
CA THR A 274 7.39 24.41 17.28
C THR A 274 7.74 25.90 17.42
N PRO A 275 7.46 26.76 16.41
CA PRO A 275 7.82 28.17 16.47
C PRO A 275 7.20 28.87 17.70
N PRO A 276 7.97 29.71 18.43
CA PRO A 276 7.39 30.57 19.46
C PRO A 276 6.29 31.44 18.84
N GLY A 277 5.08 31.41 19.42
CA GLY A 277 3.95 32.19 18.91
C GLY A 277 3.14 31.51 17.79
N ALA A 278 3.32 30.23 17.51
CA ALA A 278 2.46 29.49 16.57
C ALA A 278 0.95 29.70 16.87
N ALA A 279 0.57 29.65 18.15
CA ALA A 279 -0.80 29.98 18.59
C ALA A 279 -1.21 31.44 18.34
N ALA A 280 -0.27 32.39 18.43
CA ALA A 280 -0.50 33.82 18.17
C ALA A 280 -0.54 34.14 16.67
N ALA A 281 0.08 33.32 15.83
CA ALA A 281 0.06 33.40 14.37
C ALA A 281 -1.17 32.72 13.73
N GLY A 282 -2.15 32.29 14.54
CA GLY A 282 -3.35 31.59 14.06
C GLY A 282 -3.14 30.13 13.66
N ILE A 283 -1.97 29.55 13.95
CA ILE A 283 -1.72 28.11 13.80
C ILE A 283 -2.43 27.41 14.96
N SER A 284 -3.70 27.08 14.74
CA SER A 284 -4.51 26.34 15.71
C SER A 284 -3.95 24.92 15.88
N PRO A 285 -4.03 24.32 17.08
CA PRO A 285 -3.75 22.90 17.23
C PRO A 285 -4.64 22.13 16.24
N PRO A 286 -4.13 21.05 15.62
CA PRO A 286 -4.90 20.33 14.62
C PRO A 286 -6.21 19.86 15.26
N VAL A 287 -7.33 20.25 14.65
CA VAL A 287 -8.68 19.88 15.13
C VAL A 287 -9.12 18.67 14.33
N GLY A 288 -9.56 17.62 15.03
CA GLY A 288 -10.07 16.40 14.38
C GLY A 288 -11.23 16.72 13.44
N THR A 289 -11.08 16.40 12.17
CA THR A 289 -12.15 16.54 11.18
C THR A 289 -13.21 15.47 11.38
N MET A 290 -14.43 15.73 10.91
CA MET A 290 -15.50 14.73 10.94
C MET A 290 -15.13 13.50 10.10
N GLU A 291 -14.51 13.72 8.93
CA GLU A 291 -13.95 12.66 8.08
C GLU A 291 -13.00 11.74 8.87
N HIS A 292 -11.98 12.30 9.55
CA HIS A 292 -11.03 11.51 10.32
C HIS A 292 -11.71 10.74 11.45
N ALA A 293 -12.63 11.38 12.18
CA ALA A 293 -13.36 10.75 13.28
C ALA A 293 -14.20 9.56 12.81
N MET A 294 -14.79 9.63 11.61
CA MET A 294 -15.54 8.54 10.99
C MET A 294 -14.62 7.40 10.52
N VAL A 295 -13.45 7.70 9.93
CA VAL A 295 -12.47 6.67 9.55
C VAL A 295 -11.88 5.98 10.79
N ALA A 296 -11.58 6.73 11.85
CA ALA A 296 -11.16 6.17 13.14
C ALA A 296 -12.25 5.27 13.76
N ALA A 297 -13.53 5.65 13.63
CA ALA A 297 -14.66 4.80 14.02
C ALA A 297 -14.72 3.51 13.20
N ARG A 298 -14.56 3.60 11.86
CA ARG A 298 -14.47 2.42 10.99
C ARG A 298 -13.35 1.48 11.42
N ALA A 299 -12.15 2.02 11.66
CA ALA A 299 -10.99 1.24 12.09
C ALA A 299 -11.24 0.52 13.42
N ARG A 300 -11.86 1.19 14.41
CA ARG A 300 -12.23 0.59 15.71
C ARG A 300 -13.24 -0.56 15.58
N VAL A 301 -14.24 -0.42 14.71
CA VAL A 301 -15.22 -1.49 14.46
C VAL A 301 -14.57 -2.68 13.73
N LEU A 302 -13.76 -2.42 12.71
CA LEU A 302 -13.12 -3.47 11.91
C LEU A 302 -12.03 -4.25 12.67
N SER A 303 -11.36 -3.61 13.64
CA SER A 303 -10.32 -4.23 14.48
C SER A 303 -10.85 -5.01 15.69
N ASN A 304 -12.14 -4.84 16.01
CA ASN A 304 -12.77 -5.55 17.13
C ASN A 304 -14.19 -6.01 16.76
N PRO A 305 -14.33 -7.01 15.85
CA PRO A 305 -15.61 -7.47 15.33
C PRO A 305 -16.38 -8.40 16.28
N GLY A 306 -16.02 -8.44 17.57
CA GLY A 306 -16.71 -9.29 18.55
C GLY A 306 -18.17 -8.86 18.74
N VAL A 307 -19.11 -9.81 18.71
CA VAL A 307 -20.56 -9.55 18.73
C VAL A 307 -20.96 -8.64 19.90
N ASP A 308 -20.41 -8.84 21.10
CA ASP A 308 -20.73 -8.02 22.26
C ASP A 308 -20.17 -6.60 22.13
N THR A 309 -18.96 -6.44 21.58
CA THR A 309 -18.39 -5.13 21.23
C THR A 309 -19.27 -4.42 20.20
N LEU A 310 -19.73 -5.13 19.16
CA LEU A 310 -20.61 -4.57 18.15
C LEU A 310 -21.93 -4.08 18.77
N ARG A 311 -22.54 -4.86 19.67
CA ARG A 311 -23.74 -4.42 20.41
C ARG A 311 -23.49 -3.18 21.25
N GLN A 312 -22.30 -3.03 21.84
CA GLN A 312 -21.92 -1.81 22.57
C GLN A 312 -21.86 -0.60 21.63
N TRP A 313 -21.21 -0.72 20.47
CA TRP A 313 -21.20 0.35 19.46
C TRP A 313 -22.60 0.73 18.99
N VAL A 314 -23.48 -0.26 18.77
CA VAL A 314 -24.88 -0.04 18.36
C VAL A 314 -25.70 0.66 19.43
N ALA A 315 -25.44 0.38 20.72
CA ALA A 315 -26.15 0.98 21.84
C ALA A 315 -25.66 2.39 22.20
N GLU A 316 -24.41 2.75 21.86
CA GLU A 316 -23.78 4.02 22.26
C GLU A 316 -24.60 5.28 21.91
N PRO A 317 -25.22 5.42 20.71
CA PRO A 317 -26.07 6.58 20.40
C PRO A 317 -27.29 6.76 21.31
N GLN A 318 -27.71 5.71 22.05
CA GLN A 318 -28.84 5.75 22.97
C GLN A 318 -28.45 6.22 24.39
N GLY A 319 -27.15 6.39 24.64
CA GLY A 319 -26.65 6.86 25.93
C GLY A 319 -27.05 8.31 26.23
N THR A 320 -27.32 8.62 27.50
CA THR A 320 -27.78 9.95 27.95
C THR A 320 -26.82 11.10 27.59
N GLY A 321 -25.52 10.81 27.47
CA GLY A 321 -24.50 11.80 27.09
C GLY A 321 -24.40 12.10 25.59
N PHE A 322 -24.98 11.27 24.72
CA PHE A 322 -24.76 11.35 23.26
C PHE A 322 -25.13 12.71 22.67
N ALA A 323 -26.28 13.27 23.04
CA ALA A 323 -26.75 14.55 22.51
C ALA A 323 -25.80 15.71 22.85
N SER A 324 -25.10 15.63 23.98
CA SER A 324 -24.16 16.66 24.46
C SER A 324 -22.79 16.60 23.77
N LEU A 325 -22.47 15.52 23.07
CA LEU A 325 -21.19 15.36 22.38
C LEU A 325 -21.07 16.34 21.21
N PRO A 326 -19.84 16.80 20.88
CA PRO A 326 -19.58 17.56 19.66
C PRO A 326 -20.02 16.82 18.41
N ALA A 327 -20.38 17.56 17.35
CA ALA A 327 -20.89 16.98 16.09
C ALA A 327 -19.94 15.94 15.47
N THR A 328 -18.63 16.20 15.48
CA THR A 328 -17.59 15.28 14.99
C THR A 328 -17.62 13.94 15.74
N ARG A 329 -17.79 13.98 17.06
CA ARG A 329 -17.84 12.79 17.92
C ARG A 329 -19.16 12.06 17.78
N ARG A 330 -20.29 12.77 17.65
CA ARG A 330 -21.59 12.15 17.35
C ARG A 330 -21.57 11.43 16.00
N ALA A 331 -20.96 12.03 14.97
CA ALA A 331 -20.80 11.41 13.67
C ALA A 331 -19.98 10.12 13.75
N ALA A 332 -18.86 10.12 14.49
CA ALA A 332 -18.07 8.91 14.71
C ALA A 332 -18.86 7.79 15.42
N VAL A 333 -19.63 8.14 16.45
CA VAL A 333 -20.47 7.19 17.20
C VAL A 333 -21.59 6.61 16.32
N LEU A 334 -22.29 7.45 15.55
CA LEU A 334 -23.31 7.00 14.60
C LEU A 334 -22.72 6.15 13.47
N TYR A 335 -21.53 6.49 12.98
CA TYR A 335 -20.81 5.69 11.99
C TYR A 335 -20.49 4.30 12.54
N ALA A 336 -19.95 4.21 13.76
CA ALA A 336 -19.66 2.94 14.42
C ALA A 336 -20.93 2.11 14.64
N ALA A 337 -22.03 2.74 15.09
CA ALA A 337 -23.31 2.08 15.28
C ALA A 337 -23.90 1.55 13.96
N ALA A 338 -23.84 2.33 12.89
CA ALA A 338 -24.34 1.93 11.58
C ALA A 338 -23.52 0.77 10.99
N LEU A 339 -22.20 0.86 11.03
CA LEU A 339 -21.31 -0.23 10.57
C LEU A 339 -21.43 -1.48 11.45
N GLY A 340 -21.52 -1.31 12.77
CA GLY A 340 -21.70 -2.41 13.71
C GLY A 340 -23.02 -3.13 13.51
N SER A 341 -24.11 -2.39 13.30
CA SER A 341 -25.42 -2.97 12.96
C SER A 341 -25.35 -3.75 11.64
N ASN A 342 -24.64 -3.23 10.63
CA ASN A 342 -24.45 -3.92 9.36
C ASN A 342 -23.69 -5.26 9.53
N GLN A 343 -22.64 -5.29 10.36
CA GLN A 343 -21.89 -6.51 10.68
C GLN A 343 -22.74 -7.53 11.44
N LEU A 344 -23.65 -7.06 12.30
CA LEU A 344 -24.64 -7.89 13.00
C LEU A 344 -25.80 -8.35 12.10
N ARG A 345 -25.82 -7.94 10.82
CA ARG A 345 -26.93 -8.18 9.88
C ARG A 345 -28.26 -7.53 10.31
N ASP A 346 -28.21 -6.50 11.14
CA ASP A 346 -29.36 -5.66 11.48
C ASP A 346 -29.46 -4.49 10.48
N ALA A 347 -30.12 -4.74 9.35
CA ALA A 347 -30.31 -3.75 8.30
C ALA A 347 -31.15 -2.55 8.77
N GLN A 348 -32.13 -2.76 9.66
CA GLN A 348 -32.99 -1.68 10.15
C GLN A 348 -32.22 -0.74 11.08
N GLY A 349 -31.48 -1.30 12.04
CA GLY A 349 -30.59 -0.54 12.92
C GLY A 349 -29.51 0.21 12.13
N ALA A 350 -28.90 -0.45 11.14
CA ALA A 350 -27.88 0.15 10.29
C ALA A 350 -28.42 1.37 9.51
N ARG A 351 -29.57 1.22 8.84
CA ARG A 351 -30.23 2.32 8.11
C ARG A 351 -30.62 3.47 9.03
N SER A 352 -31.17 3.18 10.22
CA SER A 352 -31.57 4.21 11.18
C SER A 352 -30.37 5.03 11.67
N ALA A 353 -29.26 4.38 11.99
CA ALA A 353 -28.03 5.06 12.39
C ALA A 353 -27.41 5.86 11.23
N ALA A 354 -27.42 5.31 10.01
CA ALA A 354 -26.91 5.97 8.81
C ALA A 354 -27.73 7.23 8.43
N GLN A 355 -29.05 7.21 8.60
CA GLN A 355 -29.91 8.39 8.38
C GLN A 355 -29.57 9.53 9.35
N LYS A 356 -29.43 9.23 10.64
CA LYS A 356 -29.00 10.24 11.63
C LYS A 356 -27.60 10.77 11.35
N LEU A 357 -26.71 9.91 10.85
CA LEU A 357 -25.36 10.31 10.44
C LEU A 357 -25.41 11.25 9.23
N ASP A 358 -26.28 10.99 8.26
CA ASP A 358 -26.48 11.84 7.09
C ASP A 358 -26.88 13.27 7.49
N GLU A 359 -27.84 13.40 8.40
CA GLU A 359 -28.29 14.70 8.92
C GLU A 359 -27.15 15.57 9.48
N ILE A 360 -26.19 14.95 10.19
CA ILE A 360 -25.06 15.65 10.82
C ILE A 360 -23.91 15.88 9.82
N SER A 361 -23.72 14.98 8.86
CA SER A 361 -22.58 15.01 7.94
C SER A 361 -22.84 15.76 6.63
N ARG A 362 -24.11 15.99 6.23
CA ARG A 362 -24.49 16.57 4.93
C ARG A 362 -23.86 17.92 4.55
N HIS A 363 -23.37 18.69 5.53
CA HIS A 363 -22.74 20.00 5.31
C HIS A 363 -21.20 19.93 5.26
N ASP A 364 -20.61 18.75 5.51
CA ASP A 364 -19.20 18.46 5.33
C ASP A 364 -19.05 17.48 4.15
N PRO A 365 -18.55 17.93 2.98
CA PRO A 365 -18.48 17.09 1.79
C PRO A 365 -17.68 15.79 1.97
N ALA A 366 -16.61 15.81 2.76
CA ALA A 366 -15.76 14.64 2.99
C ALA A 366 -16.47 13.64 3.92
N ALA A 367 -17.08 14.12 5.00
CA ALA A 367 -17.88 13.30 5.88
C ALA A 367 -19.12 12.72 5.18
N HIS A 368 -19.86 13.54 4.44
CA HIS A 368 -21.04 13.10 3.70
C HIS A 368 -20.70 12.02 2.65
N ARG A 369 -19.54 12.14 1.98
CA ARG A 369 -19.03 11.08 1.10
C ARG A 369 -18.88 9.75 1.85
N LEU A 370 -18.26 9.74 3.03
CA LEU A 370 -18.12 8.53 3.85
C LEU A 370 -19.47 7.96 4.29
N THR A 371 -20.45 8.83 4.60
CA THR A 371 -21.82 8.41 4.93
C THR A 371 -22.51 7.73 3.75
N ARG A 372 -22.33 8.25 2.53
CA ARG A 372 -22.85 7.65 1.29
C ARG A 372 -22.21 6.29 0.98
N LEU A 373 -20.90 6.18 1.17
CA LEU A 373 -20.18 4.89 1.04
C LEU A 373 -20.71 3.85 2.04
N LEU A 374 -20.85 4.23 3.32
CA LEU A 374 -21.41 3.35 4.35
C LEU A 374 -22.86 2.95 4.03
N SER A 375 -23.68 3.89 3.56
CA SER A 375 -25.06 3.60 3.15
C SER A 375 -25.09 2.58 2.00
N ALA A 376 -24.23 2.72 1.00
CA ALA A 376 -24.11 1.73 -0.08
C ALA A 376 -23.65 0.35 0.42
N GLU A 377 -22.72 0.30 1.38
CA GLU A 377 -22.31 -0.95 2.05
C GLU A 377 -23.46 -1.61 2.82
N ILE A 378 -24.28 -0.83 3.51
CA ILE A 378 -25.46 -1.30 4.25
C ILE A 378 -26.49 -1.89 3.27
N GLU A 379 -26.80 -1.18 2.18
CA GLU A 379 -27.77 -1.64 1.20
C GLU A 379 -27.28 -2.90 0.46
N LEU A 380 -25.99 -2.97 0.11
CA LEU A 380 -25.39 -4.22 -0.39
C LEU A 380 -25.46 -5.34 0.66
N GLY A 381 -25.22 -5.04 1.94
CA GLY A 381 -25.34 -6.00 3.03
C GLY A 381 -26.77 -6.54 3.20
N ALA A 382 -27.77 -5.70 2.97
CA ALA A 382 -29.19 -6.02 3.03
C ALA A 382 -29.74 -6.68 1.75
N GLY A 383 -28.93 -6.79 0.69
CA GLY A 383 -29.32 -7.39 -0.58
C GLY A 383 -29.98 -6.42 -1.58
N ASP A 384 -30.08 -5.13 -1.26
CA ASP A 384 -30.64 -4.10 -2.14
C ASP A 384 -29.53 -3.41 -2.95
N ALA A 385 -29.10 -4.07 -4.03
CA ALA A 385 -28.08 -3.52 -4.91
C ALA A 385 -28.53 -2.25 -5.67
N GLY A 386 -29.85 -2.06 -5.84
CA GLY A 386 -30.41 -0.87 -6.48
C GLY A 386 -30.24 0.37 -5.61
N ALA A 387 -30.66 0.27 -4.35
CA ALA A 387 -30.49 1.32 -3.35
C ALA A 387 -28.99 1.63 -3.11
N ALA A 388 -28.14 0.59 -3.08
CA ALA A 388 -26.70 0.79 -2.98
C ALA A 388 -26.12 1.63 -4.13
N LEU A 389 -26.55 1.35 -5.37
CA LEU A 389 -26.10 2.10 -6.54
C LEU A 389 -26.60 3.55 -6.51
N SER A 390 -27.84 3.79 -6.07
CA SER A 390 -28.41 5.13 -5.89
C SER A 390 -27.73 5.94 -4.80
N ALA A 391 -27.23 5.29 -3.75
CA ALA A 391 -26.46 5.93 -2.69
C ALA A 391 -25.09 6.43 -3.17
N LEU A 392 -24.53 5.88 -4.26
CA LEU A 392 -23.23 6.30 -4.79
C LEU A 392 -23.34 7.44 -5.80
N PRO A 393 -22.30 8.30 -5.95
CA PRO A 393 -22.26 9.29 -7.01
C PRO A 393 -22.19 8.63 -8.40
N THR A 394 -22.73 9.31 -9.41
CA THR A 394 -22.89 8.79 -10.79
C THR A 394 -21.70 9.03 -11.72
N GLU A 395 -20.72 9.86 -11.34
CA GLU A 395 -19.65 10.29 -12.25
C GLU A 395 -18.59 9.21 -12.52
N ALA A 396 -18.02 9.24 -13.73
CA ALA A 396 -16.94 8.36 -14.18
C ALA A 396 -15.58 8.89 -13.70
N GLY A 397 -14.70 8.00 -13.19
CA GLY A 397 -13.43 8.38 -12.55
C GLY A 397 -13.48 8.44 -11.02
N THR A 398 -14.46 7.78 -10.42
CA THR A 398 -14.68 7.71 -8.98
C THR A 398 -13.54 6.97 -8.26
N ARG A 399 -13.21 7.42 -7.04
CA ARG A 399 -12.13 6.87 -6.21
C ARG A 399 -12.36 5.38 -5.93
N ARG A 400 -11.31 4.71 -5.43
CA ARG A 400 -11.29 3.26 -5.17
C ARG A 400 -12.54 2.73 -4.44
N PRO A 401 -13.05 3.37 -3.35
CA PRO A 401 -14.21 2.85 -2.62
C PRO A 401 -15.50 2.83 -3.44
N GLU A 402 -15.80 3.93 -4.12
CA GLU A 402 -16.95 4.05 -5.01
C GLU A 402 -16.85 3.07 -6.17
N LEU A 403 -15.66 2.96 -6.79
CA LEU A 403 -15.43 2.02 -7.86
C LEU A 403 -15.75 0.59 -7.39
N ALA A 404 -15.20 0.18 -6.24
CA ALA A 404 -15.42 -1.14 -5.69
C ALA A 404 -16.90 -1.43 -5.36
N LEU A 405 -17.57 -0.52 -4.67
CA LEU A 405 -18.97 -0.69 -4.27
C LEU A 405 -19.92 -0.63 -5.48
N ARG A 406 -19.67 0.28 -6.43
CA ARG A 406 -20.46 0.40 -7.66
C ARG A 406 -20.36 -0.87 -8.50
N SER A 407 -19.14 -1.40 -8.68
CA SER A 407 -18.94 -2.66 -9.42
C SER A 407 -19.64 -3.84 -8.74
N GLN A 408 -19.62 -3.92 -7.40
CA GLN A 408 -20.36 -4.95 -6.67
C GLN A 408 -21.88 -4.82 -6.86
N ALA A 409 -22.42 -3.59 -6.79
CA ALA A 409 -23.84 -3.33 -7.01
C ALA A 409 -24.27 -3.71 -8.44
N LEU A 410 -23.51 -3.25 -9.45
CA LEU A 410 -23.77 -3.55 -10.86
C LEU A 410 -23.70 -5.04 -11.17
N LEU A 411 -22.73 -5.77 -10.58
CA LEU A 411 -22.66 -7.23 -10.68
C LEU A 411 -23.94 -7.90 -10.17
N ARG A 412 -24.44 -7.51 -8.98
CA ARG A 412 -25.67 -8.08 -8.40
C ARG A 412 -26.93 -7.72 -9.16
N LEU A 413 -26.94 -6.57 -9.85
CA LEU A 413 -28.02 -6.15 -10.72
C LEU A 413 -27.97 -6.79 -12.12
N GLY A 414 -26.99 -7.65 -12.40
CA GLY A 414 -26.82 -8.25 -13.74
C GLY A 414 -26.37 -7.25 -14.80
N ARG A 415 -25.73 -6.14 -14.41
CA ARG A 415 -25.25 -5.05 -15.27
C ARG A 415 -23.72 -4.86 -15.23
N PRO A 416 -22.89 -5.91 -15.31
CA PRO A 416 -21.43 -5.81 -15.18
C PRO A 416 -20.78 -4.91 -16.25
N ALA A 417 -21.34 -4.86 -17.46
CA ALA A 417 -20.82 -4.06 -18.56
C ALA A 417 -20.70 -2.56 -18.19
N ASP A 418 -21.65 -2.05 -17.40
CA ASP A 418 -21.73 -0.63 -17.02
C ASP A 418 -20.58 -0.19 -16.09
N GLY A 419 -19.92 -1.13 -15.41
CA GLY A 419 -18.81 -0.85 -14.49
C GLY A 419 -17.44 -1.29 -15.00
N THR A 420 -17.41 -2.10 -16.06
CA THR A 420 -16.18 -2.79 -16.50
C THR A 420 -15.12 -1.82 -17.04
N GLY A 421 -15.52 -0.82 -17.82
CA GLY A 421 -14.58 0.16 -18.38
C GLY A 421 -13.79 0.92 -17.30
N ALA A 422 -14.47 1.33 -16.22
CA ALA A 422 -13.82 2.04 -15.11
C ALA A 422 -12.82 1.14 -14.36
N LEU A 423 -13.15 -0.14 -14.17
CA LEU A 423 -12.23 -1.12 -13.57
C LEU A 423 -10.98 -1.31 -14.44
N GLN A 424 -11.14 -1.42 -15.77
CA GLN A 424 -10.02 -1.53 -16.71
C GLN A 424 -9.10 -0.30 -16.64
N THR A 425 -9.67 0.91 -16.63
CA THR A 425 -8.91 2.15 -16.50
C THR A 425 -8.15 2.21 -15.18
N TRP A 426 -8.77 1.77 -14.08
CA TRP A 426 -8.13 1.76 -12.75
C TRP A 426 -6.90 0.84 -12.72
N VAL A 427 -7.05 -0.42 -13.13
CA VAL A 427 -5.95 -1.40 -13.03
C VAL A 427 -4.80 -1.12 -14.00
N ALA A 428 -5.04 -0.31 -15.05
CA ALA A 428 -3.97 0.16 -15.93
C ALA A 428 -3.02 1.15 -15.23
N THR A 429 -3.52 1.94 -14.26
CA THR A 429 -2.72 2.89 -13.48
C THR A 429 -2.38 2.38 -12.08
N HIS A 430 -3.13 1.40 -11.57
CA HIS A 430 -2.95 0.76 -10.26
C HIS A 430 -2.82 -0.76 -10.40
N PRO A 431 -1.78 -1.27 -11.09
CA PRO A 431 -1.67 -2.69 -11.42
C PRO A 431 -1.49 -3.60 -10.19
N ARG A 432 -1.16 -3.05 -9.03
CA ARG A 432 -1.03 -3.78 -7.75
C ARG A 432 -2.32 -3.86 -6.95
N ASP A 433 -3.44 -3.32 -7.46
CA ASP A 433 -4.73 -3.40 -6.77
C ASP A 433 -5.43 -4.74 -7.02
N ALA A 434 -5.10 -5.74 -6.22
CA ALA A 434 -5.62 -7.10 -6.35
C ALA A 434 -7.15 -7.19 -6.24
N THR A 435 -7.78 -6.36 -5.40
CA THR A 435 -9.24 -6.38 -5.21
C THR A 435 -9.95 -5.83 -6.44
N VAL A 436 -9.43 -4.77 -7.05
CA VAL A 436 -10.01 -4.25 -8.30
C VAL A 436 -9.79 -5.22 -9.46
N TRP A 437 -8.65 -5.91 -9.54
CA TRP A 437 -8.46 -7.02 -10.48
C TRP A 437 -9.48 -8.15 -10.28
N GLN A 438 -9.75 -8.54 -9.04
CA GLN A 438 -10.74 -9.57 -8.74
C GLN A 438 -12.18 -9.16 -9.10
N LEU A 439 -12.53 -7.89 -8.90
CA LEU A 439 -13.80 -7.33 -9.35
C LEU A 439 -13.88 -7.34 -10.88
N LEU A 440 -12.80 -6.96 -11.57
CA LEU A 440 -12.73 -7.00 -13.04
C LEU A 440 -12.89 -8.44 -13.56
N ALA A 441 -12.25 -9.42 -12.94
CA ALA A 441 -12.43 -10.83 -13.26
C ALA A 441 -13.90 -11.25 -13.15
N SER A 442 -14.54 -10.91 -12.03
CA SER A 442 -15.96 -11.22 -11.78
C SER A 442 -16.88 -10.55 -12.82
N ASN A 443 -16.57 -9.32 -13.24
CA ASN A 443 -17.31 -8.60 -14.27
C ASN A 443 -17.17 -9.27 -15.65
N TRP A 444 -15.97 -9.72 -16.01
CA TRP A 444 -15.76 -10.45 -17.26
C TRP A 444 -16.45 -11.81 -17.27
N GLN A 445 -16.41 -12.52 -16.15
CA GLN A 445 -17.08 -13.80 -16.02
C GLN A 445 -18.59 -13.65 -16.20
N ALA A 446 -19.19 -12.63 -15.56
CA ALA A 446 -20.62 -12.33 -15.71
C ALA A 446 -21.01 -11.89 -17.14
N GLN A 447 -20.05 -11.40 -17.94
CA GLN A 447 -20.25 -11.05 -19.35
C GLN A 447 -19.96 -12.21 -20.31
N GLY A 448 -19.65 -13.41 -19.81
CA GLY A 448 -19.30 -14.55 -20.66
C GLY A 448 -17.96 -14.37 -21.38
N GLN A 449 -17.00 -13.65 -20.78
CA GLN A 449 -15.65 -13.44 -21.32
C GLN A 449 -14.59 -14.20 -20.48
N PRO A 450 -14.56 -15.54 -20.53
CA PRO A 450 -13.76 -16.35 -19.61
C PRO A 450 -12.25 -16.14 -19.76
N LEU A 451 -11.76 -15.86 -20.96
CA LEU A 451 -10.33 -15.61 -21.20
C LEU A 451 -9.85 -14.31 -20.52
N ARG A 452 -10.69 -13.27 -20.54
CA ARG A 452 -10.40 -12.01 -19.83
C ARG A 452 -10.56 -12.14 -18.31
N ALA A 453 -11.54 -12.94 -17.89
CA ALA A 453 -11.76 -13.24 -16.48
C ALA A 453 -10.55 -13.94 -15.86
N VAL A 454 -10.06 -15.02 -16.49
CA VAL A 454 -8.91 -15.77 -15.97
C VAL A 454 -7.61 -14.97 -16.01
N ARG A 455 -7.41 -14.09 -17.00
CA ARG A 455 -6.29 -13.13 -16.96
C ARG A 455 -6.38 -12.23 -15.75
N ALA A 456 -7.53 -11.61 -15.51
CA ALA A 456 -7.72 -10.71 -14.39
C ALA A 456 -7.55 -11.43 -13.03
N GLU A 457 -7.98 -12.69 -12.90
CA GLU A 457 -7.69 -13.53 -11.72
C GLU A 457 -6.19 -13.73 -11.54
N ALA A 458 -5.47 -14.05 -12.62
CA ALA A 458 -4.02 -14.25 -12.57
C ALA A 458 -3.26 -12.97 -12.14
N GLU A 459 -3.67 -11.81 -12.65
CA GLU A 459 -3.10 -10.52 -12.24
C GLU A 459 -3.45 -10.18 -10.78
N ALA A 460 -4.63 -10.54 -10.29
CA ALA A 460 -4.99 -10.38 -8.87
C ALA A 460 -4.04 -11.16 -7.95
N HIS A 461 -3.68 -12.40 -8.31
CA HIS A 461 -2.71 -13.19 -7.57
C HIS A 461 -1.29 -12.60 -7.67
N ALA A 462 -0.88 -12.15 -8.85
CA ALA A 462 0.44 -11.52 -9.05
C ALA A 462 0.56 -10.20 -8.27
N ALA A 463 -0.52 -9.44 -8.14
CA ALA A 463 -0.58 -8.22 -7.34
C ALA A 463 -0.33 -8.47 -5.84
N ARG A 464 -0.67 -9.67 -5.33
CA ARG A 464 -0.40 -10.10 -3.94
C ARG A 464 0.89 -10.91 -3.78
N TYR A 465 1.79 -10.89 -4.77
CA TYR A 465 3.06 -11.62 -4.75
C TYR A 465 2.89 -13.16 -4.67
N ASP A 466 1.68 -13.68 -4.98
CA ASP A 466 1.41 -15.11 -5.10
C ASP A 466 1.62 -15.59 -6.54
N TYR A 467 2.88 -15.56 -6.96
CA TYR A 467 3.26 -15.87 -8.34
C TYR A 467 2.98 -17.32 -8.73
N ALA A 468 2.95 -18.25 -7.77
CA ALA A 468 2.56 -19.64 -8.03
C ALA A 468 1.09 -19.73 -8.48
N ALA A 469 0.18 -19.16 -7.68
CA ALA A 469 -1.24 -19.12 -8.03
C ALA A 469 -1.50 -18.32 -9.33
N ALA A 470 -0.76 -17.25 -9.56
CA ALA A 470 -0.85 -16.48 -10.80
C ALA A 470 -0.44 -17.30 -12.04
N VAL A 471 0.68 -18.04 -11.97
CA VAL A 471 1.13 -18.93 -13.05
C VAL A 471 0.08 -19.99 -13.36
N ASP A 472 -0.52 -20.61 -12.33
CA ASP A 472 -1.57 -21.62 -12.52
C ASP A 472 -2.78 -21.04 -13.26
N ARG A 473 -3.20 -19.82 -12.92
CA ARG A 473 -4.30 -19.13 -13.61
C ARG A 473 -3.94 -18.75 -15.04
N PHE A 474 -2.75 -18.22 -15.29
CA PHE A 474 -2.30 -17.93 -16.65
C PHE A 474 -2.23 -19.19 -17.53
N LYS A 475 -1.76 -20.33 -16.99
CA LYS A 475 -1.78 -21.62 -17.69
C LYS A 475 -3.19 -22.09 -18.01
N ALA A 476 -4.12 -21.95 -17.07
CA ALA A 476 -5.53 -22.21 -17.34
C ALA A 476 -6.07 -21.31 -18.47
N GLY A 477 -5.66 -20.05 -18.53
CA GLY A 477 -5.95 -19.15 -19.65
C GLY A 477 -5.37 -19.61 -20.99
N GLN A 478 -4.12 -20.08 -21.02
CA GLN A 478 -3.54 -20.68 -22.23
C GLN A 478 -4.34 -21.90 -22.70
N ASP A 479 -4.73 -22.78 -21.79
CA ASP A 479 -5.50 -23.97 -22.12
C ASP A 479 -6.90 -23.62 -22.64
N LEU A 480 -7.54 -22.60 -22.07
CA LEU A 480 -8.81 -22.05 -22.59
C LEU A 480 -8.63 -21.49 -24.01
N ALA A 481 -7.58 -20.71 -24.25
CA ALA A 481 -7.29 -20.17 -25.58
C ALA A 481 -7.02 -21.27 -26.62
N ARG A 482 -6.34 -22.37 -26.24
CA ARG A 482 -6.12 -23.52 -27.14
C ARG A 482 -7.40 -24.27 -27.49
N ARG A 483 -8.34 -24.38 -26.54
CA ARG A 483 -9.62 -25.10 -26.73
C ARG A 483 -10.68 -24.28 -27.46
N GLY A 484 -10.59 -22.94 -27.45
CA GLY A 484 -11.64 -22.06 -27.97
C GLY A 484 -11.76 -21.98 -29.50
N GLY A 485 -10.88 -22.62 -30.26
CA GLY A 485 -10.98 -22.67 -31.72
C GLY A 485 -10.86 -21.28 -32.40
N PRO A 486 -11.53 -21.05 -33.55
CA PRO A 486 -11.37 -19.83 -34.35
C PRO A 486 -11.93 -18.53 -33.72
N GLN A 487 -12.75 -18.62 -32.68
CA GLN A 487 -13.39 -17.47 -32.04
C GLN A 487 -12.62 -16.92 -30.82
N VAL A 488 -11.40 -17.42 -30.60
CA VAL A 488 -10.54 -16.99 -29.49
C VAL A 488 -10.07 -15.56 -29.71
N ASP A 489 -10.14 -14.75 -28.65
CA ASP A 489 -9.53 -13.42 -28.62
C ASP A 489 -7.99 -13.57 -28.65
N HIS A 490 -7.40 -13.54 -29.85
CA HIS A 490 -5.97 -13.73 -30.07
C HIS A 490 -5.11 -12.65 -29.39
N ILE A 491 -5.65 -11.45 -29.20
CA ILE A 491 -4.95 -10.37 -28.48
C ILE A 491 -4.84 -10.76 -27.01
N GLU A 492 -5.95 -11.18 -26.40
CA GLU A 492 -5.97 -11.60 -25.00
C GLU A 492 -5.08 -12.83 -24.76
N ALA A 493 -5.10 -13.82 -25.68
CA ALA A 493 -4.22 -14.98 -25.61
C ALA A 493 -2.73 -14.59 -25.63
N SER A 494 -2.34 -13.67 -26.52
CA SER A 494 -0.96 -13.15 -26.59
C SER A 494 -0.53 -12.40 -25.32
N ILE A 495 -1.47 -11.65 -24.70
CA ILE A 495 -1.22 -10.99 -23.42
C ILE A 495 -0.98 -12.04 -22.33
N ILE A 496 -1.82 -13.08 -22.25
CA ILE A 496 -1.66 -14.19 -21.29
C ILE A 496 -0.30 -14.86 -21.48
N ASP A 497 0.11 -15.18 -22.70
CA ASP A 497 1.41 -15.81 -22.98
C ASP A 497 2.59 -14.95 -22.54
N THR A 498 2.48 -13.63 -22.75
CA THR A 498 3.53 -12.68 -22.37
C THR A 498 3.61 -12.51 -20.86
N ARG A 499 2.46 -12.37 -20.20
CA ARG A 499 2.37 -12.23 -18.75
C ARG A 499 2.77 -13.51 -18.02
N LEU A 500 2.37 -14.69 -18.53
CA LEU A 500 2.82 -15.97 -17.99
C LEU A 500 4.34 -16.06 -17.93
N ARG A 501 5.03 -15.75 -19.04
CA ARG A 501 6.50 -15.78 -19.09
C ARG A 501 7.13 -14.82 -18.08
N ALA A 502 6.57 -13.62 -17.93
CA ALA A 502 7.04 -12.64 -16.95
C ALA A 502 6.85 -13.13 -15.50
N VAL A 503 5.68 -13.70 -15.18
CA VAL A 503 5.39 -14.18 -13.82
C VAL A 503 6.13 -15.49 -13.51
N GLU A 504 6.39 -16.35 -14.49
CA GLU A 504 7.26 -17.52 -14.33
C GLU A 504 8.71 -17.13 -14.02
N LEU A 505 9.19 -16.00 -14.55
CA LEU A 505 10.50 -15.46 -14.17
C LEU A 505 10.50 -15.01 -12.71
N LEU A 506 9.50 -14.22 -12.31
CA LEU A 506 9.34 -13.78 -10.91
C LEU A 506 9.21 -14.96 -9.94
N LEU A 507 8.47 -16.01 -10.32
CA LEU A 507 8.36 -17.24 -9.54
C LEU A 507 9.71 -17.96 -9.43
N ARG A 508 10.47 -18.06 -10.53
CA ARG A 508 11.81 -18.67 -10.53
C ARG A 508 12.77 -17.92 -9.61
N GLU A 509 12.81 -16.60 -9.71
CA GLU A 509 13.58 -15.72 -8.81
C GLU A 509 13.18 -15.98 -7.34
N GLN A 510 11.88 -15.97 -7.08
CA GLN A 510 11.32 -16.23 -5.74
C GLN A 510 11.66 -17.63 -5.20
N THR A 511 11.74 -18.65 -6.06
CA THR A 511 12.13 -20.01 -5.65
C THR A 511 13.63 -20.18 -5.46
N ALA A 512 14.46 -19.47 -6.23
CA ALA A 512 15.91 -19.51 -6.10
C ALA A 512 16.41 -18.83 -4.81
N GLU A 513 15.55 -18.00 -4.21
CA GLU A 513 15.80 -17.31 -2.94
C GLU A 513 15.31 -18.06 -1.69
N ARG A 514 14.62 -19.20 -1.86
CA ARG A 514 14.32 -20.13 -0.77
C ARG A 514 15.53 -21.02 -0.57
#